data_AF-A0A4D6Y2Q0-F1
#
_entry.id   AF-A0A4D6Y2Q0-F1
#
_cell.length_a   1.000
_cell.length_b   1.000
_cell.length_c   1.000
_cell.angle_alpha   90.00
_cell.angle_beta   90.00
_cell.angle_gamma   90.00
#
_symmetry.space_group_name_H-M   'P 1'
#
loop_
_entity.id
_entity.type
_entity.pdbx_description
1 polymer ?
#
loop_
_entity_poly.entity_id
_entity_poly.type
_entity_poly.pdbx_seq_one_letter_code
_entity_poly.pdbx_strand_id
1 'polypeptide(L)'
;MLNNVMKIIYSEQLFPTFFNGLSPYYILIGDDTFFVQESKKIIFSLAKKNGFSKLSTKIIEHNISIKHLSYYFKMNDLFSKKKLLF
;
A
#
# COMPACT_ATOMS: atom_id res chain seq x y z
N MET A 1 0.94 13.65 20.98
CA MET A 1 0.20 13.59 19.69
C MET A 1 1.23 13.70 18.58
N LEU A 2 1.48 12.64 17.82
CA LEU A 2 2.36 12.71 16.64
C LEU A 2 1.55 13.30 15.49
N ASN A 3 1.91 14.51 15.06
CA ASN A 3 1.46 15.02 13.77
C ASN A 3 1.99 14.07 12.70
N ASN A 4 1.15 13.15 12.21
CA ASN A 4 1.46 12.32 11.05
C ASN A 4 1.43 13.20 9.80
N VAL A 5 2.48 14.00 9.61
CA VAL A 5 2.74 14.67 8.34
C VAL A 5 3.10 13.58 7.34
N MET A 6 2.37 13.53 6.22
CA MET A 6 2.66 12.59 5.13
C MET A 6 4.10 12.83 4.64
N LYS A 7 4.97 11.83 4.78
CA LYS A 7 6.36 11.91 4.31
C LYS A 7 6.39 11.65 2.79
N ILE A 8 6.86 12.63 2.02
CA ILE A 8 7.15 12.46 0.60
C ILE A 8 8.50 11.75 0.47
N ILE A 9 8.54 10.68 -0.32
CA ILE A 9 9.74 9.89 -0.59
C ILE A 9 9.82 9.73 -2.10
N TYR A 10 10.94 10.10 -2.71
CA TYR A 10 11.16 9.93 -4.13
C TYR A 10 11.63 8.50 -4.44
N SER A 11 11.38 8.02 -5.66
CA SER A 11 11.69 6.63 -6.06
C SER A 11 13.17 6.27 -5.92
N GLU A 12 14.08 7.22 -6.12
CA GLU A 12 15.52 7.05 -5.94
C GLU A 12 15.90 6.82 -4.46
N GLN A 13 15.01 7.17 -3.53
CA GLN A 13 15.20 7.06 -2.09
C GLN A 13 14.47 5.83 -1.50
N LEU A 14 13.69 5.11 -2.31
CA LEU A 14 12.87 3.96 -1.90
C LEU A 14 13.70 2.68 -1.67
N PHE A 15 14.92 2.79 -1.15
CA PHE A 15 15.73 1.63 -0.80
C PHE A 15 15.32 1.03 0.56
N PRO A 16 15.50 -0.29 0.79
CA PRO A 16 15.10 -0.96 2.03
C PRO A 16 15.66 -0.33 3.31
N THR A 17 16.79 0.38 3.21
CA THR A 17 17.44 1.11 4.31
C THR A 17 16.68 2.34 4.79
N PHE A 18 15.74 2.88 3.99
CA PHE A 18 14.95 4.07 4.34
C PHE A 18 13.65 3.77 5.07
N PHE A 19 13.23 2.50 5.13
CA PHE A 19 12.01 2.09 5.81
C PHE A 19 12.30 1.64 7.24
N ASN A 20 12.10 2.54 8.20
CA ASN A 20 12.16 2.22 9.63
C ASN A 20 11.00 1.33 10.09
N GLY A 21 10.02 1.07 9.22
CA GLY A 21 8.83 0.27 9.49
C GLY A 21 7.82 0.39 8.36
N LEU A 22 6.69 -0.31 8.51
CA LEU A 22 5.56 -0.19 7.60
C LEU A 22 4.66 0.96 8.02
N SER A 23 4.29 1.80 7.06
CA SER A 23 3.22 2.78 7.21
C SER A 23 1.86 2.10 7.01
N PRO A 24 0.77 2.61 7.62
CA PRO A 24 -0.58 2.07 7.41
C PRO A 24 -1.06 2.13 5.95
N TYR A 25 -0.57 3.11 5.18
CA TYR A 25 -0.85 3.27 3.76
C TYR A 25 0.34 3.89 3.03
N TYR A 26 0.38 3.68 1.72
CA TYR A 26 1.34 4.27 0.80
C TYR A 26 0.60 4.81 -0.41
N ILE A 27 1.01 5.97 -0.90
CA ILE A 27 0.49 6.55 -2.14
C ILE A 27 1.66 6.58 -3.13
N LEU A 28 1.52 5.83 -4.22
CA LEU A 28 2.50 5.80 -5.30
C LEU A 28 1.96 6.67 -6.44
N ILE A 29 2.67 7.74 -6.76
CA ILE A 29 2.28 8.70 -7.81
C ILE A 29 3.42 8.75 -8.82
N GLY A 30 3.11 8.55 -10.09
CA GLY A 30 4.08 8.59 -11.19
C GLY A 30 3.50 7.97 -12.45
N ASP A 31 4.02 8.40 -13.60
CA ASP A 31 3.72 7.89 -14.93
C ASP A 31 4.74 6.83 -15.38
N ASP A 32 5.97 6.88 -14.85
CA ASP A 32 6.97 5.84 -15.09
C ASP A 32 6.61 4.52 -14.40
N THR A 33 6.18 3.57 -15.23
CA THR A 33 5.81 2.22 -14.80
C THR A 33 6.94 1.47 -14.10
N PHE A 34 8.20 1.69 -14.47
CA PHE A 34 9.35 1.02 -13.85
C PHE A 34 9.46 1.40 -12.37
N PHE A 35 9.49 2.71 -12.08
CA PHE A 35 9.61 3.20 -10.71
C PHE A 35 8.40 2.84 -9.84
N VAL A 36 7.19 2.86 -10.41
CA VAL A 36 5.98 2.43 -9.70
C VAL A 36 6.06 0.94 -9.33
N GLN A 37 6.51 0.08 -10.25
CA GLN A 37 6.63 -1.36 -9.99
C GLN A 37 7.73 -1.68 -8.97
N GLU A 38 8.88 -1.04 -9.07
CA GLU A 38 9.95 -1.22 -8.07
C GLU A 38 9.48 -0.79 -6.68
N SER A 39 8.82 0.37 -6.58
CA SER A 39 8.26 0.86 -5.32
C SER A 39 7.24 -0.14 -4.72
N LYS A 40 6.37 -0.72 -5.56
CA LYS A 40 5.44 -1.78 -5.14
C LYS A 40 6.17 -3.01 -4.60
N LYS A 41 7.23 -3.46 -5.27
CA LYS A 41 8.02 -4.64 -4.84
C LYS A 41 8.65 -4.41 -3.47
N ILE A 42 9.21 -3.22 -3.22
CA ILE A 42 9.84 -2.88 -1.95
C ILE A 42 8.83 -2.89 -0.81
N ILE A 43 7.69 -2.21 -0.98
CA ILE A 43 6.60 -2.18 0.01
C ILE A 43 6.09 -3.61 0.27
N PHE A 44 5.89 -4.40 -0.78
CA PHE A 44 5.44 -5.78 -0.67
C PHE A 44 6.44 -6.68 0.07
N SER A 45 7.74 -6.52 -0.20
CA SER A 45 8.80 -7.26 0.49
C SER A 45 8.81 -6.94 1.99
N LEU A 46 8.72 -5.66 2.36
CA LEU A 46 8.63 -5.22 3.75
C LEU A 46 7.36 -5.76 4.44
N ALA A 47 6.22 -5.70 3.76
CA ALA A 47 4.96 -6.23 4.27
C ALA A 47 5.03 -7.74 4.53
N LYS A 48 5.58 -8.50 3.59
CA LYS A 48 5.80 -9.95 3.76
C LYS A 48 6.65 -10.27 4.98
N LYS A 49 7.76 -9.53 5.18
CA LYS A 49 8.62 -9.68 6.37
C LYS A 49 7.86 -9.41 7.68
N ASN A 50 6.79 -8.61 7.66
CA ASN A 50 5.95 -8.29 8.81
C ASN A 50 4.68 -9.16 8.93
N GLY A 51 4.61 -10.27 8.19
CA GLY A 51 3.54 -11.26 8.27
C GLY A 51 2.33 -10.99 7.38
N PHE A 52 2.39 -10.00 6.48
CA PHE A 52 1.35 -9.78 5.47
C PHE A 52 1.51 -10.82 4.37
N SER A 53 0.62 -11.82 4.36
CA SER A 53 0.73 -12.99 3.47
C SER A 53 -0.26 -12.97 2.31
N LYS A 54 -1.35 -12.21 2.44
CA LYS A 54 -2.39 -12.10 1.41
C LYS A 54 -2.28 -10.77 0.67
N LEU A 55 -2.49 -10.82 -0.65
CA LEU A 55 -2.55 -9.66 -1.53
C LEU A 55 -3.97 -9.55 -2.10
N SER A 56 -4.54 -8.35 -2.07
CA SER A 56 -5.76 -7.98 -2.78
C SER A 56 -5.46 -6.80 -3.66
N THR A 57 -5.91 -6.83 -4.90
CA THR A 57 -5.82 -5.68 -5.80
C THR A 57 -7.22 -5.30 -6.25
N LYS A 58 -7.53 -4.01 -6.26
CA LYS A 58 -8.76 -3.49 -6.85
C LYS A 58 -8.42 -2.37 -7.82
N ILE A 59 -8.74 -2.58 -9.09
CA ILE A 59 -8.68 -1.52 -10.10
C ILE A 59 -9.91 -0.62 -9.90
N ILE A 60 -9.67 0.68 -9.77
CA ILE A 60 -10.72 1.71 -9.69
C ILE A 60 -10.96 2.22 -11.10
N GLU A 61 -12.09 1.82 -11.68
CA GLU A 61 -12.56 2.33 -12.97
C GLU A 61 -13.42 3.59 -12.76
N HIS A 62 -13.56 4.41 -13.80
CA HIS A 62 -14.30 5.68 -13.76
C HIS A 62 -15.72 5.55 -13.17
N ASN A 63 -16.39 4.43 -13.42
CA ASN A 63 -17.78 4.17 -13.05
C ASN A 63 -17.95 3.40 -11.73
N ILE A 64 -16.90 3.26 -10.92
CA ILE A 64 -17.00 2.44 -9.70
C ILE A 64 -17.95 3.10 -8.68
N SER A 65 -18.92 2.33 -8.20
CA SER A 65 -19.83 2.79 -7.15
C SER A 65 -19.10 2.91 -5.81
N ILE A 66 -19.25 4.05 -5.14
CA ILE A 66 -18.73 4.27 -3.77
C ILE A 66 -19.22 3.17 -2.82
N LYS A 67 -20.46 2.68 -2.99
CA LYS A 67 -21.00 1.58 -2.20
C LYS A 67 -20.19 0.30 -2.38
N HIS A 68 -19.86 -0.06 -3.62
CA HIS A 68 -19.02 -1.23 -3.91
C HIS A 68 -17.62 -1.09 -3.31
N LEU A 69 -17.04 0.10 -3.36
CA LEU A 69 -15.73 0.39 -2.79
C LEU A 69 -15.75 0.23 -1.26
N SER A 70 -16.75 0.83 -0.59
CA SER A 70 -16.91 0.72 0.86
C SER A 70 -17.11 -0.72 1.32
N TYR A 71 -17.89 -1.51 0.57
CA TYR A 71 -18.12 -2.91 0.88
C TYR A 71 -16.82 -3.72 0.77
N TYR A 72 -16.05 -3.53 -0.30
CA TYR A 72 -14.76 -4.20 -0.49
C TYR A 72 -13.82 -4.02 0.71
N PHE A 73 -13.73 -2.81 1.26
CA PHE A 73 -12.90 -2.54 2.43
C PHE A 73 -13.50 -3.11 3.73
N LYS A 74 -14.82 -3.01 3.92
CA LYS A 74 -15.52 -3.56 5.10
C LYS A 74 -15.40 -5.07 5.26
N MET A 75 -15.22 -5.81 4.17
CA MET A 75 -15.04 -7.28 4.24
C MET A 75 -13.66 -7.72 4.75
N ASN A 76 -12.75 -6.78 5.08
CA ASN A 76 -11.47 -7.11 5.68
C ASN A 76 -11.59 -7.04 7.22
N ASP A 77 -11.67 -8.21 7.85
CA ASP A 77 -11.78 -8.37 9.29
C ASP A 77 -10.42 -8.14 10.00
N LEU A 78 -10.46 -7.48 11.16
CA LEU A 78 -9.31 -7.21 12.04
C LEU A 78 -8.68 -8.50 12.58
N PHE A 79 -9.44 -9.59 12.71
CA PHE A 79 -8.97 -10.87 13.23
C PHE A 79 -8.49 -11.84 12.14
N SER A 80 -8.50 -11.41 10.88
CA SER A 80 -8.03 -12.20 9.75
C SER A 80 -6.52 -12.08 9.54
N LYS A 81 -5.93 -12.99 8.74
CA LYS A 81 -4.50 -12.91 8.37
C LYS A 81 -4.21 -11.54 7.74
N LYS A 82 -3.13 -10.89 8.19
CA LYS A 82 -2.67 -9.60 7.67
C LYS A 82 -2.62 -9.62 6.13
N LYS A 83 -3.27 -8.63 5.52
CA LYS A 83 -3.50 -8.53 4.08
C LYS A 83 -3.08 -7.16 3.58
N LEU A 84 -2.44 -7.14 2.42
CA LEU A 84 -2.18 -5.91 1.69
C LEU A 84 -3.32 -5.66 0.70
N LEU A 85 -3.82 -4.44 0.70
CA LEU A 85 -4.82 -3.94 -0.23
C LEU A 85 -4.13 -2.94 -1.15
N PHE A 86 -4.16 -3.21 -2.45
CA PHE A 86 -3.69 -2.32 -3.53
C PHE A 86 -4.87 -1.81 -4.34
#